data_AF-A0A834BLA0-F1
#
_entry.id   AF-A0A834BLA0-F1
#
_cell.length_a   1.000
_cell.length_b   1.000
_cell.length_c   1.000
_cell.angle_alpha   90.00
_cell.angle_beta   90.00
_cell.angle_gamma   90.00
#
_symmetry.space_group_name_H-M   'P 1'
#
loop_
_entity.id
_entity.type
_entity.pdbx_description
1 polymer ?
#
loop_
_entity_poly.entity_id
_entity_poly.type
_entity_poly.pdbx_seq_one_letter_code
_entity_poly.pdbx_strand_id
1 'polypeptide(L)'
;MQAPWGVINVEPGWYVSSQQPEEAGEEAEELSPLLSNELHRPGSVGVSYGFSVLNLVNAIMGSGILGLAYVMAHTGILGFSFMLLIVALLASFSVHLLLSMCTQTAVTSYEDLGLFAFGLPGKVVVAGTIIIQNVAAMSSYLLIIKTELPTAISEFLPGDYSG
;
A
#
# COMPACT_ATOMS: atom_id res chain seq x y z
N MET A 1 -38.96 6.42 41.50
CA MET A 1 -38.60 4.99 41.42
C MET A 1 -38.83 4.52 39.99
N GLN A 2 -37.73 4.10 39.34
CA GLN A 2 -37.61 3.16 38.19
C GLN A 2 -38.37 3.42 36.86
N ALA A 3 -37.57 3.64 35.79
CA ALA A 3 -37.85 3.22 34.40
C ALA A 3 -37.83 1.67 34.29
N PRO A 4 -38.24 0.98 33.19
CA PRO A 4 -37.56 0.95 31.87
C PRO A 4 -38.58 0.76 30.69
N TRP A 5 -38.32 0.87 29.38
CA TRP A 5 -37.31 0.32 28.47
C TRP A 5 -37.42 1.14 27.16
N GLY A 6 -36.33 1.57 26.52
CA GLY A 6 -35.56 0.72 25.61
C GLY A 6 -35.75 1.16 24.15
N VAL A 7 -35.43 2.43 23.86
CA VAL A 7 -35.32 2.91 22.48
C VAL A 7 -33.95 2.46 21.97
N ILE A 8 -33.94 1.45 21.10
CA ILE A 8 -32.76 1.04 20.37
C ILE A 8 -32.44 2.17 19.39
N ASN A 9 -31.51 3.03 19.79
CA ASN A 9 -30.93 4.03 18.90
C ASN A 9 -29.85 3.30 18.09
N VAL A 10 -30.16 2.94 16.85
CA VAL A 10 -29.13 2.52 15.89
C VAL A 10 -28.42 3.79 15.43
N GLU A 11 -27.35 4.15 16.13
CA GLU A 11 -26.33 5.03 15.56
C GLU A 11 -25.59 4.27 14.46
N PRO A 12 -25.37 4.84 13.26
CA PRO A 12 -24.35 4.38 12.34
C PRO A 12 -22.97 4.75 12.91
N GLY A 13 -22.55 4.03 13.95
CA GLY A 13 -21.28 4.22 14.66
C GLY A 13 -20.08 3.63 13.92
N TRP A 14 -19.88 3.98 12.64
CA TRP A 14 -18.71 3.57 11.86
C TRP A 14 -18.00 4.73 11.15
N TYR A 15 -18.04 5.93 11.72
CA TYR A 15 -17.24 7.06 11.25
C TYR A 15 -16.34 7.65 12.34
N VAL A 16 -15.58 6.83 13.07
CA VAL A 16 -14.36 7.28 13.77
C VAL A 16 -13.37 6.12 13.88
N SER A 17 -12.10 6.42 13.53
CA SER A 17 -10.90 5.59 13.70
C SER A 17 -10.64 4.47 12.70
N SER A 18 -10.17 4.85 11.52
CA SER A 18 -9.18 4.03 10.80
C SER A 18 -8.13 4.94 10.16
N GLN A 19 -7.07 5.18 10.93
CA GLN A 19 -5.69 4.79 10.61
C GLN A 19 -4.65 5.90 10.80
N GLN A 20 -4.14 5.93 12.02
CA GLN A 20 -2.75 6.15 12.39
C GLN A 20 -1.79 5.55 11.34
N PRO A 21 -0.90 6.33 10.71
CA PRO A 21 0.29 5.79 10.07
C PRO A 21 1.40 5.74 11.12
N GLU A 22 1.45 4.65 11.89
CA GLU A 22 2.58 4.34 12.79
C GLU A 22 3.72 3.57 12.11
N GLU A 23 3.89 3.71 10.79
CA GLU A 23 5.06 3.14 10.07
C GLU A 23 5.64 4.13 9.05
N ALA A 24 5.42 5.43 9.24
CA ALA A 24 6.10 6.51 8.49
C ALA A 24 7.08 7.28 9.38
N GLY A 25 7.58 6.62 10.44
CA GLY A 25 8.37 7.20 11.52
C GLY A 25 9.86 6.86 11.49
N GLU A 26 10.48 6.69 10.31
CA GLU A 26 11.94 6.52 10.26
C GLU A 26 12.69 7.60 9.44
N GLU A 27 12.02 8.46 8.66
CA GLU A 27 12.77 9.45 7.83
C GLU A 27 12.32 10.92 7.99
N ALA A 28 11.38 11.22 8.90
CA ALA A 28 10.88 12.58 9.12
C ALA A 28 11.08 13.14 10.54
N GLU A 29 11.77 12.41 11.43
CA GLU A 29 11.98 12.80 12.84
C GLU A 29 13.44 13.19 13.15
N GLU A 30 14.10 14.03 12.34
CA GLU A 30 15.39 14.61 12.80
C GLU A 30 15.63 16.08 12.45
N LEU A 31 14.67 16.80 11.87
CA LEU A 31 14.83 18.25 11.64
C LEU A 31 13.65 19.05 12.19
N SER A 32 13.67 19.13 13.52
CA SER A 32 13.13 20.19 14.38
C SER A 32 11.60 20.36 14.46
N PRO A 33 11.00 19.83 15.54
CA PRO A 33 9.83 20.44 16.18
C PRO A 33 10.35 21.60 17.04
N LEU A 34 10.19 22.89 16.66
CA LEU A 34 10.33 24.06 17.58
C LEU A 34 10.06 25.43 16.90
N LEU A 35 8.96 25.56 16.15
CA LEU A 35 8.33 26.83 15.75
C LEU A 35 7.00 26.42 15.10
N SER A 36 5.80 26.67 15.60
CA SER A 36 5.29 27.85 16.29
C SER A 36 3.92 27.46 16.82
N ASN A 37 3.66 27.79 18.08
CA ASN A 37 2.32 27.97 18.59
C ASN A 37 1.78 29.30 18.06
N GLU A 38 1.05 29.28 16.94
CA GLU A 38 0.13 30.34 16.50
C GLU A 38 -1.08 29.70 15.79
N LEU A 39 -2.11 29.47 16.59
CA LEU A 39 -3.50 29.85 16.33
C LEU A 39 -4.01 29.85 14.86
N HIS A 40 -4.81 28.82 14.55
CA HIS A 40 -6.10 28.93 13.84
C HIS A 40 -6.11 29.14 12.32
N ARG A 41 -6.20 28.01 11.59
CA ARG A 41 -7.20 27.70 10.53
C ARG A 41 -7.01 26.22 10.14
N PRO A 42 -8.02 25.33 10.23
CA PRO A 42 -7.93 24.01 9.61
C PRO A 42 -8.17 24.18 8.11
N GLY A 43 -7.26 24.86 7.42
CA GLY A 43 -7.09 24.68 6.00
C GLY A 43 -6.37 23.35 5.86
N SER A 44 -7.05 22.33 5.33
CA SER A 44 -6.44 21.06 4.99
C SER A 44 -5.12 21.33 4.28
N VAL A 45 -4.00 21.03 4.95
CA VAL A 45 -2.69 20.98 4.31
C VAL A 45 -2.75 19.77 3.40
N GLY A 46 -3.30 19.97 2.20
CA GLY A 46 -3.47 18.93 1.23
C GLY A 46 -2.12 18.33 0.89
N VAL A 47 -2.03 17.00 0.91
CA VAL A 47 -0.87 16.28 0.38
C VAL A 47 -0.62 16.76 -1.05
N SER A 48 0.61 17.18 -1.34
CA SER A 48 1.00 17.61 -2.68
C SER A 48 0.80 16.47 -3.68
N TYR A 49 0.34 16.80 -4.90
CA TYR A 49 0.20 15.83 -5.99
C TYR A 49 1.48 15.01 -6.20
N GLY A 50 2.65 15.66 -6.12
CA GLY A 50 3.94 14.97 -6.23
C GLY A 50 4.17 13.93 -5.14
N PHE A 51 3.83 14.25 -3.88
CA PHE A 51 3.98 13.32 -2.76
C PHE A 51 3.02 12.13 -2.87
N SER A 52 1.79 12.36 -3.34
CA SER A 52 0.83 11.28 -3.60
C SER A 52 1.29 10.34 -4.72
N VAL A 53 1.87 10.90 -5.80
CA VAL A 53 2.47 10.10 -6.87
C VAL A 53 3.67 9.31 -6.37
N LEU A 54 4.56 9.90 -5.57
CA LEU A 54 5.71 9.19 -4.99
C LEU A 54 5.27 8.06 -4.06
N ASN A 55 4.24 8.28 -3.25
CA ASN A 55 3.67 7.24 -2.41
C ASN A 55 3.05 6.11 -3.23
N LEU A 56 2.34 6.44 -4.32
CA LEU A 56 1.78 5.45 -5.24
C LEU A 56 2.87 4.64 -5.93
N VAL A 57 3.94 5.30 -6.38
CA VAL A 57 5.08 4.63 -7.02
C VAL A 57 5.75 3.67 -6.02
N ASN A 58 5.94 4.06 -4.76
CA ASN A 58 6.47 3.18 -3.72
C ASN A 58 5.58 1.95 -3.50
N ALA A 59 4.25 2.14 -3.48
CA ALA A 59 3.29 1.06 -3.34
C ALA A 59 3.32 0.05 -4.51
N ILE A 60 3.67 0.49 -5.73
CA ILE A 60 3.68 -0.36 -6.93
C ILE A 60 5.05 -1.00 -7.20
N MET A 61 6.17 -0.27 -7.01
CA MET A 61 7.48 -0.73 -7.48
C MET A 61 7.95 -2.01 -6.75
N GLY A 62 7.88 -2.02 -5.42
CA GLY A 62 8.16 -3.18 -4.57
C GLY A 62 9.34 -4.07 -5.00
N SER A 63 9.27 -5.34 -4.59
CA SER A 63 10.22 -6.38 -4.99
C SER A 63 9.92 -7.01 -6.37
N GLY A 64 8.80 -6.63 -6.98
CA GLY A 64 8.35 -7.15 -8.28
C GLY A 64 9.29 -6.80 -9.44
N ILE A 65 10.15 -5.79 -9.28
CA ILE A 65 11.16 -5.40 -10.27
C ILE A 65 12.13 -6.55 -10.63
N LEU A 66 12.46 -7.42 -9.68
CA LEU A 66 13.29 -8.60 -9.94
C LEU A 66 12.57 -9.62 -10.85
N GLY A 67 11.25 -9.74 -10.68
CA GLY A 67 10.41 -10.54 -11.57
C GLY A 67 10.27 -9.93 -12.96
N LEU A 68 10.22 -8.61 -13.07
CA LEU A 68 10.18 -7.93 -14.37
C LEU A 68 11.43 -8.21 -15.21
N ALA A 69 12.62 -8.28 -14.59
CA ALA A 69 13.85 -8.66 -15.26
C ALA A 69 13.77 -10.09 -15.84
N TYR A 70 13.19 -11.03 -15.09
CA TYR A 70 12.96 -12.39 -15.56
C TYR A 70 11.99 -12.45 -16.75
N VAL A 71 10.88 -11.70 -16.70
CA VAL A 71 9.93 -11.63 -17.82
C VAL A 71 10.58 -11.03 -19.06
N MET A 72 11.39 -9.98 -18.89
CA MET A 72 12.16 -9.38 -19.98
C MET A 72 13.13 -10.38 -20.62
N ALA A 73 13.84 -11.17 -19.81
CA ALA A 73 14.78 -12.18 -20.30
C ALA A 73 14.08 -13.26 -21.14
N HIS A 74 12.84 -13.63 -20.80
CA HIS A 74 12.09 -14.69 -21.49
C HIS A 74 11.26 -14.22 -22.70
N THR A 75 10.76 -12.99 -22.71
CA THR A 75 9.87 -12.47 -23.78
C THR A 75 10.55 -11.53 -24.78
N GLY A 76 11.78 -11.09 -24.48
CA GLY A 76 12.51 -10.10 -25.27
C GLY A 76 11.92 -8.69 -25.15
N ILE A 77 12.61 -7.69 -25.71
CA ILE A 77 12.26 -6.27 -25.52
C ILE A 77 10.89 -5.89 -26.06
N LEU A 78 10.51 -6.45 -27.22
CA LEU A 78 9.25 -6.11 -27.90
C LEU A 78 8.05 -6.73 -27.17
N GLY A 79 8.17 -7.98 -26.74
CA GLY A 79 7.14 -8.68 -25.95
C GLY A 79 6.97 -8.06 -24.56
N PHE A 80 8.08 -7.75 -23.90
CA PHE A 80 8.08 -7.06 -22.61
C PHE A 80 7.41 -5.68 -22.68
N SER A 81 7.74 -4.87 -23.69
CA SER A 81 7.14 -3.54 -23.88
C SER A 81 5.62 -3.63 -24.12
N PHE A 82 5.17 -4.60 -24.91
CA PHE A 82 3.74 -4.83 -25.14
C PHE A 82 3.01 -5.29 -23.86
N MET A 83 3.60 -6.21 -23.09
CA MET A 83 3.05 -6.65 -21.80
C MET A 83 2.99 -5.51 -20.78
N LEU A 84 4.04 -4.69 -20.68
CA LEU A 84 4.04 -3.52 -19.82
C LEU A 84 2.96 -2.51 -20.23
N LEU A 85 2.73 -2.29 -21.52
CA LEU A 85 1.67 -1.39 -21.99
C LEU A 85 0.29 -1.90 -21.56
N ILE A 86 0.03 -3.20 -21.71
CA ILE A 86 -1.24 -3.81 -21.26
C ILE A 86 -1.39 -3.67 -19.75
N VAL A 87 -0.36 -4.03 -18.98
CA VAL A 87 -0.40 -3.94 -17.50
C VAL A 87 -0.58 -2.49 -17.05
N ALA A 88 0.07 -1.52 -17.69
CA ALA A 88 -0.10 -0.10 -17.39
C ALA A 88 -1.52 0.39 -17.66
N LEU A 89 -2.15 -0.05 -18.76
CA LEU A 89 -3.56 0.26 -19.05
C LEU A 89 -4.49 -0.38 -18.01
N LEU A 90 -4.24 -1.64 -17.64
CA LEU A 90 -5.03 -2.34 -16.63
C LEU A 90 -4.88 -1.71 -15.23
N ALA A 91 -3.66 -1.31 -14.85
CA ALA A 91 -3.39 -0.65 -13.59
C ALA A 91 -4.05 0.74 -13.53
N SER A 92 -3.93 1.55 -14.58
CA SER A 92 -4.58 2.86 -14.65
C SER A 92 -6.12 2.75 -14.62
N PHE A 93 -6.69 1.74 -15.29
CA PHE A 93 -8.12 1.44 -15.18
C PHE A 93 -8.52 1.01 -13.77
N SER A 94 -7.73 0.16 -13.11
CA SER A 94 -7.97 -0.29 -11.74
C SER A 94 -8.00 0.89 -10.75
N VAL A 95 -6.99 1.77 -10.81
CA VAL A 95 -6.94 2.98 -9.98
C VAL A 95 -8.15 3.90 -10.25
N HIS A 96 -8.50 4.10 -11.52
CA HIS A 96 -9.68 4.90 -11.87
C HIS A 96 -10.97 4.31 -11.31
N LEU A 97 -11.15 2.98 -11.39
CA LEU A 97 -12.30 2.28 -10.84
C LEU A 97 -12.35 2.42 -9.31
N LEU A 98 -11.23 2.17 -8.63
CA LEU A 98 -11.13 2.32 -7.17
C LEU A 98 -11.49 3.74 -6.72
N LEU A 99 -10.92 4.76 -7.38
CA LEU A 99 -11.22 6.16 -7.08
C LEU A 99 -12.68 6.51 -7.37
N SER A 100 -13.24 6.05 -8.49
CA SER A 100 -14.65 6.27 -8.82
C SER A 100 -15.58 5.65 -7.77
N MET A 101 -15.28 4.45 -7.29
CA MET A 101 -16.06 3.80 -6.22
C MET A 101 -15.91 4.52 -4.88
N CYS A 102 -14.69 4.93 -4.50
CA CYS A 102 -14.48 5.76 -3.31
C CYS A 102 -15.30 7.06 -3.35
N THR A 103 -15.38 7.74 -4.50
CA THR A 103 -16.15 8.98 -4.63
C THR A 103 -17.66 8.79 -4.49
N GLN A 104 -18.19 7.64 -4.92
CA GLN A 104 -19.63 7.36 -4.88
C GLN A 104 -20.10 6.79 -3.54
N THR A 105 -19.24 6.01 -2.88
CA THR A 105 -19.60 5.29 -1.65
C THR A 105 -19.14 6.02 -0.39
N ALA A 106 -18.24 7.01 -0.49
CA ALA A 106 -17.61 7.72 0.64
C ALA A 106 -16.95 6.80 1.67
N VAL A 107 -16.61 5.58 1.25
CA VAL A 107 -15.93 4.55 2.02
C VAL A 107 -14.48 4.51 1.55
N THR A 108 -13.54 4.35 2.48
CA THR A 108 -12.10 4.33 2.20
C THR A 108 -11.49 2.94 2.37
N SER A 109 -12.24 1.95 2.88
CA SER A 109 -11.79 0.57 3.06
C SER A 109 -12.02 -0.27 1.81
N TYR A 110 -10.97 -0.97 1.35
CA TYR A 110 -11.05 -1.86 0.19
C TYR A 110 -12.09 -2.98 0.35
N GLU A 111 -12.25 -3.52 1.56
CA GLU A 111 -13.21 -4.58 1.86
C GLU A 111 -14.65 -4.10 1.69
N ASP A 112 -14.95 -2.90 2.20
CA ASP A 112 -16.28 -2.30 2.11
C ASP A 112 -16.57 -1.79 0.70
N LEU A 113 -15.54 -1.38 -0.06
CA LEU A 113 -15.65 -1.15 -1.51
C LEU A 113 -16.06 -2.43 -2.24
N GLY A 114 -15.44 -3.57 -1.91
CA GLY A 114 -15.81 -4.88 -2.45
C GLY A 114 -17.23 -5.30 -2.06
N LEU A 115 -17.63 -5.01 -0.82
CA LEU A 115 -18.99 -5.23 -0.33
C LEU A 115 -20.02 -4.41 -1.11
N PHE A 116 -19.72 -3.15 -1.40
CA PHE A 116 -20.61 -2.27 -2.13
C PHE A 116 -20.70 -2.62 -3.63
N ALA A 117 -19.58 -2.98 -4.26
CA ALA A 117 -19.53 -3.27 -5.70
C ALA A 117 -20.11 -4.65 -6.06
N PHE A 118 -19.87 -5.68 -5.26
CA PHE A 118 -20.23 -7.08 -5.57
C PHE A 118 -20.98 -7.80 -4.43
N GLY A 119 -21.30 -7.11 -3.34
CA GLY A 119 -21.92 -7.72 -2.16
C GLY A 119 -20.94 -8.49 -1.28
N LEU A 120 -21.49 -9.33 -0.38
CA LEU A 120 -20.72 -10.19 0.53
C LEU A 120 -19.58 -11.00 -0.13
N PRO A 121 -19.75 -11.65 -1.30
CA PRO A 121 -18.65 -12.38 -1.92
C PRO A 121 -17.52 -11.45 -2.36
N GLY A 122 -17.83 -10.22 -2.79
CA GLY A 122 -16.85 -9.21 -3.13
C GLY A 122 -15.95 -8.84 -1.95
N LYS A 123 -16.54 -8.65 -0.77
CA LYS A 123 -15.79 -8.37 0.46
C LYS A 123 -14.77 -9.45 0.78
N VAL A 124 -15.19 -10.72 0.71
CA VAL A 124 -14.33 -11.87 1.02
C VAL A 124 -13.21 -12.01 -0.02
N VAL A 125 -13.51 -11.82 -1.30
CA VAL A 125 -12.49 -11.84 -2.36
C VAL A 125 -11.45 -10.75 -2.14
N VAL A 126 -11.88 -9.52 -1.85
CA VAL A 126 -10.95 -8.40 -1.59
C VAL A 126 -10.09 -8.68 -0.35
N ALA A 127 -10.70 -9.08 0.77
CA ALA A 127 -9.96 -9.46 1.98
C ALA A 127 -8.94 -10.57 1.72
N GLY A 128 -9.35 -11.61 0.97
CA GLY A 128 -8.46 -12.70 0.57
C GLY A 128 -7.29 -12.24 -0.29
N THR A 129 -7.54 -11.37 -1.28
CA THR A 129 -6.47 -10.81 -2.12
C THR A 129 -5.46 -9.98 -1.33
N ILE A 130 -5.92 -9.19 -0.35
CA ILE A 130 -5.02 -8.40 0.52
C ILE A 130 -4.13 -9.32 1.35
N ILE A 131 -4.69 -10.39 1.92
CA ILE A 131 -3.91 -11.37 2.69
C ILE A 131 -2.86 -12.05 1.81
N ILE A 132 -3.24 -12.50 0.62
CA ILE A 132 -2.32 -13.12 -0.35
C ILE A 132 -1.21 -12.13 -0.73
N GLN A 133 -1.55 -10.87 -0.98
CA GLN A 133 -0.59 -9.82 -1.34
C GLN A 133 0.41 -9.57 -0.21
N ASN A 134 -0.04 -9.51 1.05
CA ASN A 134 0.84 -9.32 2.21
C ASN A 134 1.79 -10.51 2.40
N VAL A 135 1.29 -11.74 2.30
CA VAL A 135 2.15 -12.94 2.37
C VAL A 135 3.15 -12.96 1.22
N ALA A 136 2.74 -12.60 0.01
CA ALA A 136 3.63 -12.50 -1.15
C ALA A 136 4.70 -11.43 -0.98
N ALA A 137 4.34 -10.25 -0.44
CA ALA A 137 5.29 -9.18 -0.14
C ALA A 137 6.34 -9.64 0.88
N MET A 138 5.91 -10.18 2.02
CA MET A 138 6.82 -10.69 3.06
C MET A 138 7.71 -11.82 2.53
N SER A 139 7.15 -12.74 1.74
CA SER A 139 7.91 -13.82 1.10
C SER A 139 8.96 -13.26 0.14
N SER A 140 8.60 -12.24 -0.62
CA SER A 140 9.52 -11.63 -1.58
C SER A 140 10.66 -10.88 -0.90
N TYR A 141 10.41 -10.22 0.24
CA TYR A 141 11.48 -9.59 1.01
C TYR A 141 12.46 -10.63 1.57
N LEU A 142 11.97 -11.76 2.09
CA LEU A 142 12.82 -12.86 2.55
C LEU A 142 13.67 -13.44 1.40
N LEU A 143 13.12 -13.54 0.19
CA LEU A 143 13.88 -13.97 -0.98
C LEU A 143 15.00 -12.99 -1.32
N ILE A 144 14.71 -11.68 -1.32
CA ILE A 144 15.73 -10.65 -1.57
C ILE A 144 16.84 -10.71 -0.52
N ILE A 145 16.48 -10.75 0.77
CA ILE A 145 17.48 -10.84 1.84
C ILE A 145 18.33 -12.10 1.65
N LYS A 146 17.72 -13.24 1.33
CA LYS A 146 18.43 -14.49 1.08
C LYS A 146 19.37 -14.42 -0.13
N THR A 147 19.04 -13.65 -1.17
CA THR A 147 19.89 -13.53 -2.38
C THR A 147 20.99 -12.48 -2.22
N GLU A 148 20.71 -11.36 -1.58
CA GLU A 148 21.64 -10.22 -1.50
C GLU A 148 22.60 -10.30 -0.31
N LEU A 149 22.16 -10.81 0.85
CA LEU A 149 22.97 -10.87 2.07
C LEU A 149 24.23 -11.75 1.93
N PRO A 150 24.20 -12.95 1.31
CA PRO A 150 25.41 -13.76 1.14
C PRO A 150 26.44 -13.09 0.25
N THR A 151 25.98 -12.39 -0.79
CA THR A 151 26.82 -11.64 -1.71
C THR A 151 27.51 -10.49 -0.98
N ALA A 152 26.76 -9.71 -0.20
CA ALA A 152 27.32 -8.63 0.61
C ALA A 152 28.35 -9.14 1.63
N ILE A 153 28.04 -10.20 2.38
CA ILE A 153 28.97 -10.76 3.37
C ILE A 153 30.25 -11.29 2.71
N SER A 154 30.15 -11.91 1.54
CA SER A 154 31.32 -12.42 0.80
C SER A 154 32.23 -11.29 0.29
N GLU A 155 31.66 -10.13 -0.02
CA GLU A 155 32.41 -8.93 -0.39
C GLU A 155 33.12 -8.30 0.81
N PHE A 156 32.48 -8.30 1.99
CA PHE A 156 33.07 -7.78 3.23
C PHE A 156 34.05 -8.75 3.93
N LEU A 157 34.03 -10.04 3.62
CA LEU A 157 35.05 -11.01 4.05
C LEU A 157 35.96 -11.40 2.86
N PRO A 158 36.91 -10.53 2.44
CA PRO A 158 37.97 -10.94 1.53
C PRO A 158 38.92 -11.89 2.26
N GLY A 159 38.62 -13.18 2.18
CA GLY A 159 39.50 -14.33 2.41
C GLY A 159 40.56 -14.22 3.51
N ASP A 160 40.27 -14.84 4.66
CA ASP A 160 41.32 -15.39 5.54
C ASP A 160 41.79 -16.76 4.99
N TYR A 161 42.16 -16.79 3.70
CA TYR A 161 42.78 -17.94 3.04
C TYR A 161 44.21 -17.57 2.66
N SER A 162 45.09 -17.55 3.66
CA SER A 162 46.53 -17.73 3.47
C SER A 162 46.96 -18.98 4.26
N GLY A 163 47.14 -20.08 3.53
CA GLY A 163 47.75 -21.33 3.98
C GLY A 163 48.41 -22.00 2.79
#